data_AF-A0A822GQM0-F1
#
_entry.id   AF-A0A822GQM0-F1
#
_cell.length_a   1.000
_cell.length_b   1.000
_cell.length_c   1.000
_cell.angle_alpha   90.00
_cell.angle_beta   90.00
_cell.angle_gamma   90.00
#
_symmetry.space_group_name_H-M   'P 1'
#
loop_
_entity.id
_entity.type
_entity.pdbx_description
1 polymer ?
#
loop_
_entity_poly.entity_id
_entity_poly.type
_entity_poly.pdbx_seq_one_letter_code
_entity_poly.pdbx_strand_id
1 'polypeptide(L)' 'MLKFDEITEEETIVTASGGNFAQVVAVVAVLMDPRIRIIVPERIGEKRTQLIRTYGAEVHLYD' A
#
# COMPACT_ATOMS: atom_id res chain seq x y z
N MET A 1 1.96 2.60 -15.97
CA MET A 1 1.90 4.01 -15.52
C MET A 1 0.83 4.10 -14.46
N LEU A 2 1.21 4.48 -13.24
CA LEU A 2 0.26 4.67 -12.13
C LEU A 2 -0.61 5.89 -12.44
N LYS A 3 -1.93 5.70 -12.45
CA LYS A 3 -2.89 6.79 -12.60
C LYS A 3 -3.21 7.34 -11.23
N PHE A 4 -2.55 8.45 -10.88
CA PHE A 4 -2.73 9.12 -9.59
C PHE A 4 -4.09 9.83 -9.48
N ASP A 5 -4.76 9.99 -10.60
CA ASP A 5 -6.11 10.50 -10.81
C ASP A 5 -7.22 9.65 -10.14
N GLU A 6 -6.90 8.44 -9.66
CA GLU A 6 -7.81 7.57 -8.90
C GLU A 6 -7.63 7.66 -7.36
N ILE A 7 -6.70 8.50 -6.88
CA ILE A 7 -6.42 8.69 -5.44
C ILE A 7 -7.26 9.87 -4.95
N THR A 8 -8.20 9.62 -4.03
CA THR A 8 -9.06 10.67 -3.45
C THR A 8 -8.51 11.16 -2.11
N GLU A 9 -8.75 12.45 -1.80
CA GLU A 9 -8.24 13.14 -0.60
C GLU A 9 -8.80 12.58 0.71
N GLU A 10 -9.98 11.96 0.69
CA GLU A 10 -10.72 11.66 1.92
C GLU A 10 -10.15 10.48 2.71
N GLU A 11 -9.45 9.54 2.08
CA GLU A 11 -9.15 8.25 2.72
C GLU A 11 -7.88 7.54 2.22
N THR A 12 -6.95 8.16 1.49
CA THR A 12 -5.88 7.37 0.82
C THR A 12 -4.47 7.73 1.26
N ILE A 13 -3.84 6.86 2.06
CA ILE A 13 -2.39 6.89 2.28
C ILE A 13 -1.71 6.03 1.22
N VAL A 14 -0.88 6.67 0.38
CA VAL A 14 -0.18 6.03 -0.75
C VAL A 14 1.33 6.00 -0.53
N THR A 15 1.94 4.84 -0.71
CA THR A 15 3.40 4.68 -0.69
C THR A 15 3.88 3.79 -1.83
N ALA A 16 5.02 4.13 -2.41
CA ALA A 16 5.71 3.37 -3.45
C ALA A 16 6.93 2.66 -2.84
N SER A 17 6.71 1.61 -2.05
CA SER A 17 7.79 0.90 -1.34
C SER A 17 7.47 -0.57 -1.13
N GLY A 18 8.42 -1.45 -1.43
CA GLY A 18 8.30 -2.90 -1.17
C GLY A 18 8.85 -3.38 0.18
N GLY A 19 9.25 -2.46 1.06
CA GLY A 19 10.04 -2.76 2.25
C GLY A 19 9.39 -2.32 3.56
N ASN A 20 10.23 -2.10 4.58
CA ASN A 20 9.78 -1.73 5.95
C ASN A 20 8.90 -0.48 5.96
N PHE A 21 9.11 0.46 5.04
CA PHE A 21 8.30 1.67 4.95
C PHE A 21 6.84 1.37 4.58
N ALA A 22 6.58 0.42 3.67
CA ALA A 22 5.21 0.00 3.38
C ALA A 22 4.54 -0.72 4.54
N GLN A 23 5.29 -1.47 5.34
CA GLN A 23 4.77 -2.11 6.53
C GLN A 23 4.38 -1.07 7.60
N VAL A 24 5.23 -0.07 7.84
CA VAL A 24 4.92 1.04 8.76
C VAL A 24 3.69 1.81 8.31
N VAL A 25 3.61 2.15 7.02
CA VAL A 25 2.45 2.83 6.43
C VAL A 25 1.18 2.00 6.61
N ALA A 26 1.23 0.69 6.37
CA ALA A 26 0.08 -0.18 6.56
C ALA A 26 -0.39 -0.25 8.02
N VAL A 27 0.54 -0.35 8.99
CA VAL A 27 0.21 -0.36 10.42
C VAL A 27 -0.43 0.97 10.87
N VAL A 28 0.17 2.10 10.48
CA VAL A 28 -0.36 3.43 10.85
C VAL A 28 -1.75 3.63 10.28
N ALA A 29 -1.98 3.15 9.06
CA ALA A 29 -3.23 3.42 8.38
C ALA A 29 -4.37 2.49 8.88
N VAL A 30 -4.10 1.33 9.48
CA VAL A 30 -5.11 0.59 10.28
C VAL A 30 -5.58 1.40 11.48
N LEU A 31 -4.66 2.14 12.11
CA LEU A 31 -4.95 2.90 13.34
C LEU A 31 -5.70 4.21 13.08
N MET A 32 -5.68 4.71 11.83
CA MET A 32 -6.23 6.03 11.49
C MET A 32 -7.60 5.97 10.81
N ASP A 33 -8.11 4.77 10.49
CA ASP A 33 -9.37 4.54 9.73
C ASP A 33 -9.43 5.04 8.26
N PRO A 34 -8.33 5.32 7.50
CA PRO A 34 -8.42 5.52 6.05
C PRO A 34 -8.28 4.21 5.26
N ARG A 35 -8.84 4.20 4.05
CA ARG A 35 -8.68 3.16 3.01
C ARG A 35 -7.25 3.19 2.43
N ILE A 36 -6.38 2.34 2.95
CA ILE A 36 -4.96 2.31 2.61
C ILE A 36 -4.74 1.71 1.22
N ARG A 37 -3.98 2.40 0.36
CA ARG A 37 -3.55 1.88 -0.95
C ARG A 37 -2.04 1.89 -1.07
N ILE A 38 -1.41 0.72 -1.13
CA ILE A 38 0.05 0.58 -1.19
C ILE A 38 0.45 0.11 -2.58
N ILE A 39 1.35 0.86 -3.22
CA ILE A 39 1.84 0.57 -4.56
C ILE A 39 3.24 -0.04 -4.43
N VAL A 40 3.43 -1.24 -4.94
CA VAL A 40 4.71 -1.95 -4.81
C VAL A 40 5.15 -2.58 -6.12
N PRO A 41 6.46 -2.66 -6.41
CA PRO A 41 6.91 -3.28 -7.64
C PRO A 41 6.73 -4.80 -7.59
N GLU A 42 6.41 -5.46 -8.71
CA GLU A 42 6.13 -6.91 -8.75
C GLU A 42 7.27 -7.77 -8.17
N ARG A 43 8.51 -7.31 -8.30
CA ARG A 43 9.71 -7.99 -7.81
C ARG A 43 9.82 -8.17 -6.29
N ILE A 44 8.92 -7.59 -5.47
CA ILE A 44 9.02 -7.66 -4.00
C ILE A 44 8.65 -9.05 -3.44
N GLY A 45 8.01 -9.88 -4.26
CA GLY A 45 7.65 -11.25 -3.94
C GLY A 45 6.39 -11.40 -3.08
N GLU A 46 5.68 -12.51 -3.30
CA GLU A 46 4.34 -12.77 -2.75
C GLU A 46 4.27 -12.69 -1.22
N LYS A 47 5.31 -13.15 -0.53
CA LYS A 47 5.37 -13.13 0.95
C LYS A 47 5.26 -11.71 1.51
N ARG A 48 5.91 -10.73 0.87
CA ARG A 48 5.86 -9.33 1.31
C ARG A 48 4.53 -8.69 0.95
N THR A 49 4.01 -8.98 -0.23
CA THR A 49 2.69 -8.55 -0.68
C THR A 49 1.59 -9.03 0.27
N GLN A 50 1.61 -10.30 0.67
CA GLN A 50 0.63 -10.89 1.59
C GLN A 50 0.71 -10.27 2.99
N LEU A 51 1.93 -10.00 3.48
CA LEU A 51 2.12 -9.34 4.76
C LEU A 51 1.49 -7.92 4.77
N ILE A 52 1.66 -7.16 3.69
CA ILE A 52 1.06 -5.83 3.56
C ILE A 52 -0.47 -5.93 3.54
N ARG A 53 -1.04 -6.91 2.83
CA ARG A 53 -2.49 -7.16 2.79
C ARG A 53 -3.06 -7.58 4.16
N THR A 54 -2.33 -8.35 4.97
CA THR A 54 -2.78 -8.72 6.33
C THR A 54 -2.93 -7.52 7.27
N TYR A 55 -2.30 -6.40 6.93
CA TYR A 55 -2.50 -5.12 7.62
C TYR A 55 -3.68 -4.32 7.03
N GLY A 56 -4.57 -4.93 6.23
CA GLY A 56 -5.77 -4.25 5.73
C GLY A 56 -5.54 -3.28 4.56
N ALA A 57 -4.35 -3.26 3.96
CA ALA A 57 -4.06 -2.41 2.81
C ALA A 57 -4.45 -3.05 1.47
N GLU A 58 -5.00 -2.25 0.57
CA GLU A 58 -5.15 -2.57 -0.85
C GLU A 58 -3.78 -2.48 -1.53
N VAL A 59 -3.29 -3.56 -2.14
CA VAL A 59 -1.96 -3.59 -2.77
C VAL A 59 -2.09 -3.59 -4.29
N HIS A 60 -1.53 -2.56 -4.92
CA HIS A 60 -1.37 -2.49 -6.38
C HIS A 60 0.06 -2.80 -6.78
N LEU A 61 0.22 -3.74 -7.71
CA LEU A 61 1.50 -4.09 -8.28
C LEU A 61 1.79 -3.23 -9.51
N TYR A 62 3.07 -2.87 -9.70
CA TYR A 62 3.55 -2.22 -10.93
C TYR A 62 4.84 -2.86 -11.42
N ASP A 63 5.04 -2.84 -12.74
CA ASP A 63 6.29 -3.21 -13.43
C ASP A 63 7.38 -2.12 -13.27
#